data_AF-A0A3B3IDN6-F1
#
_entry.id   AF-A0A3B3IDN6-F1
#
_cell.length_a   1.000
_cell.length_b   1.000
_cell.length_c   1.000
_cell.angle_alpha   90.00
_cell.angle_beta   90.00
_cell.angle_gamma   90.00
#
_symmetry.space_group_name_H-M   'P 1'
#
loop_
_entity.id
_entity.type
_entity.pdbx_description
1 polymer ?
#
loop_
_entity_poly.entity_id
_entity_poly.type
_entity_poly.pdbx_seq_one_letter_code
_entity_poly.pdbx_strand_id
1 'polypeptide(L)'
;MELLWTSRVGVHRLPGSFTSASSPLMQSRAALVLLGVYLAAQLEGVDLLPLLAQGLLHAAEVVAHHAQLLLVAPRGRGQLILCLKMVRYSLDPENPTKSCKARGSNLRVHFKNTRETAQAIKGMHIRKANKYLRDVVVKRQCVPFRRYNGGVGRCAQAKQFDWTQGRWPKKSAEFLLHMLKNAESNAELKGLDVDSLVIEHIQVNKAPKMRRRTYRAHGRINPYMSSPCHIEMILTEKEQIVPKPEEEVAQKKKVSQKKLKKQKLMARE
;
A
#
# COMPACT_ATOMS: atom_id res chain seq x y z
N MET A 1 -36.75 -7.41 -71.25
CA MET A 1 -38.01 -7.40 -70.47
C MET A 1 -37.99 -8.71 -69.70
N GLU A 2 -37.75 -8.80 -68.41
CA GLU A 2 -38.08 -7.95 -67.26
C GLU A 2 -37.12 -8.28 -66.09
N LEU A 3 -36.79 -7.27 -65.27
CA LEU A 3 -36.75 -7.23 -63.79
C LEU A 3 -35.97 -8.34 -63.02
N LEU A 4 -35.17 -8.12 -61.98
CA LEU A 4 -34.81 -6.98 -61.12
C LEU A 4 -33.71 -7.48 -60.14
N TRP A 5 -32.81 -6.55 -59.78
CA TRP A 5 -32.06 -6.45 -58.52
C TRP A 5 -30.85 -7.37 -58.18
N THR A 6 -29.70 -6.69 -58.18
CA THR A 6 -28.40 -7.01 -57.61
C THR A 6 -28.37 -6.80 -56.08
N SER A 7 -27.74 -7.71 -55.34
CA SER A 7 -26.92 -7.41 -54.14
C SER A 7 -26.10 -8.62 -53.65
N ARG A 8 -24.86 -8.68 -54.13
CA ARG A 8 -23.60 -8.78 -53.37
C ARG A 8 -23.57 -9.72 -52.14
N VAL A 9 -23.09 -10.95 -52.34
CA VAL A 9 -22.37 -11.73 -51.31
C VAL A 9 -20.91 -11.85 -51.75
N GLY A 10 -20.09 -10.90 -51.31
CA GLY A 10 -18.64 -10.92 -51.47
C GLY A 10 -18.01 -11.42 -50.18
N VAL A 11 -17.52 -12.66 -50.18
CA VAL A 11 -16.68 -13.20 -49.11
C VAL A 11 -15.26 -12.70 -49.32
N HIS A 12 -14.83 -11.71 -48.53
CA HIS A 12 -13.46 -11.22 -48.50
C HIS A 12 -12.76 -11.57 -47.18
N ARG A 13 -11.59 -12.20 -47.36
CA ARG A 13 -10.37 -12.38 -46.55
C ARG A 13 -10.25 -11.74 -45.13
N LEU A 14 -9.57 -12.55 -44.29
CA LEU A 14 -8.95 -12.33 -42.96
C LEU A 14 -8.12 -11.04 -42.82
N PRO A 15 -7.81 -10.55 -41.58
CA PRO A 15 -6.72 -11.08 -40.73
C PRO A 15 -7.12 -11.12 -39.23
N GLY A 16 -6.43 -11.70 -38.25
CA GLY A 16 -5.13 -12.35 -38.12
C GLY A 16 -4.94 -12.56 -36.61
N SER A 17 -4.74 -13.82 -36.18
CA SER A 17 -4.43 -14.17 -34.79
C SER A 17 -2.93 -14.09 -34.56
N PHE A 18 -2.50 -13.19 -33.67
CA PHE A 18 -1.12 -13.13 -33.18
C PHE A 18 -0.87 -14.30 -32.22
N THR A 19 -0.18 -15.33 -32.71
CA THR A 19 0.52 -16.31 -31.87
C THR A 19 1.97 -15.85 -31.72
N SER A 20 2.39 -15.55 -30.49
CA SER A 20 3.79 -15.28 -30.18
C SER A 20 4.58 -16.59 -30.15
N ALA A 21 5.25 -16.92 -31.25
CA ALA A 21 6.26 -17.96 -31.31
C ALA A 21 7.58 -17.44 -30.71
N SER A 22 7.93 -17.92 -29.52
CA SER A 22 9.30 -17.88 -29.01
C SER A 22 10.18 -18.84 -29.80
N SER A 23 11.28 -18.31 -30.33
CA SER A 23 12.17 -18.90 -31.33
C SER A 23 12.91 -20.18 -30.85
N PRO A 24 13.11 -21.20 -31.71
CA PRO A 24 13.77 -22.47 -31.34
C PRO A 24 15.31 -22.44 -31.45
N LEU A 25 15.96 -21.26 -31.39
CA LEU A 25 17.41 -21.13 -31.59
C LEU A 25 18.23 -21.04 -30.29
N MET A 26 17.59 -20.97 -29.12
CA MET A 26 18.27 -20.98 -27.80
C MET A 26 18.30 -22.35 -27.10
N GLN A 27 17.82 -23.42 -27.74
CA GLN A 27 17.96 -24.79 -27.22
C GLN A 27 19.21 -25.51 -27.77
N SER A 28 19.82 -25.00 -28.84
CA SER A 28 20.96 -25.66 -29.49
C SER A 28 22.30 -25.44 -28.75
N ARG A 29 22.48 -24.31 -28.05
CA ARG A 29 23.74 -24.04 -27.32
C ARG A 29 23.85 -24.80 -26.00
N ALA A 30 22.75 -25.01 -25.28
CA ALA A 30 22.75 -25.78 -24.03
C ALA A 30 22.98 -27.29 -24.28
N ALA A 31 22.41 -27.82 -25.37
CA ALA A 31 22.63 -29.21 -25.78
C ALA A 31 24.08 -29.47 -26.21
N LEU A 32 24.73 -28.53 -26.90
CA LEU A 32 26.14 -28.65 -27.29
C LEU A 32 27.11 -28.55 -26.09
N VAL A 33 26.79 -27.74 -25.08
CA VAL A 33 27.60 -27.68 -23.84
C VAL A 33 27.47 -28.99 -23.05
N LEU A 34 26.27 -29.56 -22.96
CA LEU A 34 26.06 -30.86 -22.29
C LEU A 34 26.70 -32.03 -23.05
N LEU A 35 26.67 -32.03 -24.38
CA LEU A 35 27.39 -33.03 -25.19
C LEU A 35 28.92 -32.88 -25.05
N GLY A 36 29.42 -31.65 -24.96
CA GLY A 36 30.84 -31.37 -24.75
C GLY A 36 31.36 -31.83 -23.38
N VAL A 37 30.58 -31.62 -22.31
CA VAL A 37 30.90 -32.13 -20.97
C VAL A 37 30.86 -33.66 -20.92
N TYR A 38 29.92 -34.29 -21.66
CA TYR A 38 29.80 -35.75 -21.73
C TYR A 38 30.97 -36.40 -22.51
N LEU A 39 31.40 -35.78 -23.63
CA LEU A 39 32.57 -36.25 -24.40
C LEU A 39 33.90 -36.03 -23.66
N ALA A 40 34.03 -34.95 -22.87
CA ALA A 40 35.20 -34.72 -22.03
C ALA A 40 35.32 -35.75 -20.90
N ALA A 41 34.20 -36.19 -20.32
CA ALA A 41 34.17 -37.22 -19.28
C ALA A 41 34.59 -38.61 -19.79
N GLN A 42 34.47 -38.88 -21.09
CA GLN A 42 34.81 -40.18 -21.69
C GLN A 42 36.32 -40.36 -21.95
N LEU A 43 37.13 -39.30 -21.86
CA LEU A 43 38.58 -39.34 -22.05
C LEU A 43 39.38 -39.52 -20.74
N GLU A 44 38.76 -39.36 -19.57
CA GLU A 44 39.45 -39.45 -18.26
C GLU A 44 39.10 -40.68 -17.41
N GLY A 45 38.25 -41.59 -17.90
CA GLY A 45 38.03 -42.90 -17.26
C GLY A 45 37.51 -42.84 -15.82
N VAL A 46 36.63 -41.89 -15.50
CA VAL A 46 36.02 -41.75 -14.16
C VAL A 46 34.54 -42.16 -14.21
N ASP A 47 34.21 -43.26 -13.53
CA ASP A 47 32.83 -43.76 -13.40
C ASP A 47 31.95 -42.81 -12.57
N LEU A 48 31.29 -41.86 -13.24
CA LEU A 48 30.35 -40.90 -12.66
C LEU A 48 28.87 -41.37 -12.66
N LEU A 49 28.64 -42.66 -12.93
CA LEU A 49 27.31 -43.27 -12.92
C LEU A 49 26.57 -43.18 -11.57
N PRO A 50 27.20 -43.28 -10.38
CA PRO A 50 26.46 -43.27 -9.11
C PRO A 50 26.01 -41.86 -8.66
N LEU A 51 26.69 -40.80 -9.09
CA LEU A 51 26.34 -39.41 -8.72
C LEU A 51 25.22 -38.81 -9.60
N LEU A 52 25.15 -39.19 -10.87
CA LEU A 52 24.04 -38.81 -11.76
C LEU A 52 22.73 -39.53 -11.40
N ALA A 53 22.81 -40.77 -10.91
CA ALA A 53 21.64 -41.51 -10.42
C ALA A 53 21.06 -40.90 -9.13
N GLN A 54 21.91 -40.44 -8.19
CA GLN A 54 21.46 -39.77 -6.97
C GLN A 54 20.82 -38.40 -7.22
N GLY A 55 21.32 -37.64 -8.21
CA GLY A 55 20.75 -36.34 -8.59
C GLY A 55 19.38 -36.43 -9.27
N LEU A 56 19.18 -37.43 -10.13
CA LEU A 56 17.90 -37.66 -10.83
C LEU A 56 16.82 -38.23 -9.90
N LEU A 57 17.19 -39.05 -8.92
CA LEU A 57 16.25 -39.56 -7.90
C LEU A 57 15.79 -38.46 -6.92
N HIS A 58 16.67 -37.57 -6.47
CA HIS A 58 16.28 -36.42 -5.63
C HIS A 58 15.40 -35.41 -6.38
N ALA A 59 15.66 -35.16 -7.66
CA ALA A 59 14.81 -34.29 -8.48
C ALA A 59 13.41 -34.90 -8.71
N ALA A 60 13.33 -36.23 -8.88
CA ALA A 60 12.06 -36.94 -9.01
C ALA A 60 11.25 -36.96 -7.70
N GLU A 61 11.90 -37.11 -6.54
CA GLU A 61 11.22 -37.07 -5.23
C GLU A 61 10.69 -35.66 -4.88
N VAL A 62 11.41 -34.59 -5.22
CA VAL A 62 10.95 -33.21 -4.97
C VAL A 62 9.77 -32.84 -5.87
N VAL A 63 9.74 -33.31 -7.11
CA VAL A 63 8.60 -33.12 -8.03
C VAL A 63 7.41 -34.00 -7.63
N ALA A 64 7.65 -35.22 -7.13
CA ALA A 64 6.59 -36.11 -6.62
C ALA A 64 5.94 -35.56 -5.34
N HIS A 65 6.72 -34.97 -4.42
CA HIS A 65 6.17 -34.30 -3.24
C HIS A 65 5.36 -33.03 -3.56
N HIS A 66 5.65 -32.38 -4.69
CA HIS A 66 4.82 -31.29 -5.22
C HIS A 66 3.57 -31.78 -5.97
N ALA A 67 3.58 -33.01 -6.51
CA ALA A 67 2.47 -33.60 -7.25
C ALA A 67 1.50 -34.43 -6.39
N GLN A 68 1.92 -34.96 -5.23
CA GLN A 68 1.08 -35.77 -4.34
C GLN A 68 0.24 -34.99 -3.33
N LEU A 69 0.35 -33.66 -3.27
CA LEU A 69 -0.63 -32.81 -2.57
C LEU A 69 -1.92 -32.56 -3.38
N LEU A 70 -2.04 -33.12 -4.60
CA LEU A 70 -3.19 -32.89 -5.49
C LEU A 70 -4.17 -34.08 -5.63
N LEU A 71 -3.92 -35.24 -5.01
CA LEU A 71 -4.78 -36.43 -5.18
C LEU A 71 -5.10 -37.18 -3.87
N VAL A 72 -5.59 -36.47 -2.84
CA VAL A 72 -6.45 -37.06 -1.80
C VAL A 72 -7.70 -36.18 -1.65
N ALA A 73 -8.87 -36.82 -1.73
CA ALA A 73 -10.21 -36.26 -1.97
C ALA A 73 -10.71 -35.26 -0.88
N PRO A 74 -11.77 -34.46 -1.17
CA PRO A 74 -13.13 -35.01 -1.04
C PRO A 74 -14.04 -34.73 -2.23
N ARG A 75 -14.92 -35.70 -2.48
CA ARG A 75 -16.17 -35.53 -3.22
C ARG A 75 -16.99 -34.44 -2.54
N GLY A 76 -17.42 -33.45 -3.31
CA GLY A 76 -18.19 -32.31 -2.81
C GLY A 76 -17.48 -30.99 -3.06
N ARG A 77 -17.23 -30.64 -4.32
CA ARG A 77 -16.84 -29.28 -4.71
C ARG A 77 -18.01 -28.65 -5.45
N GLY A 78 -18.88 -27.98 -4.70
CA GLY A 78 -19.36 -26.70 -5.17
C GLY A 78 -18.13 -25.90 -5.57
N GLN A 79 -18.11 -25.40 -6.81
CA GLN A 79 -17.04 -24.58 -7.33
C GLN A 79 -16.69 -23.50 -6.32
N LEU A 80 -15.59 -23.70 -5.60
CA LEU A 80 -14.82 -22.60 -5.04
C LEU A 80 -14.16 -21.94 -6.24
N ILE A 81 -14.97 -21.18 -6.97
CA ILE A 81 -14.49 -19.98 -7.65
C ILE A 81 -13.74 -19.25 -6.56
N LEU A 82 -12.41 -19.24 -6.67
CA LEU A 82 -11.58 -18.31 -5.93
C LEU A 82 -12.01 -16.93 -6.46
N CYS A 83 -13.12 -16.44 -5.91
CA CYS A 83 -13.64 -15.12 -6.16
C CYS A 83 -12.53 -14.23 -5.62
N LEU A 84 -11.66 -13.78 -6.52
CA LEU A 84 -10.77 -12.66 -6.31
C LEU A 84 -11.69 -11.55 -5.84
N LYS A 85 -11.82 -11.42 -4.51
CA LYS A 85 -12.72 -10.47 -3.88
C LYS A 85 -12.23 -9.12 -4.36
N MET A 86 -12.92 -8.56 -5.36
CA MET A 86 -12.48 -7.36 -6.03
C MET A 86 -12.58 -6.22 -5.02
N VAL A 87 -11.43 -5.88 -4.43
CA VAL A 87 -11.33 -4.93 -3.33
C VAL A 87 -11.51 -3.53 -3.91
N ARG A 88 -12.64 -2.88 -3.60
CA ARG A 88 -12.92 -1.51 -4.03
C ARG A 88 -12.45 -0.50 -2.99
N TYR A 89 -11.69 0.49 -3.45
CA TYR A 89 -11.35 1.68 -2.67
C TYR A 89 -12.51 2.67 -2.75
N SER A 90 -12.64 3.57 -1.78
CA SER A 90 -13.66 4.62 -1.80
C SER A 90 -13.37 5.73 -2.81
N LEU A 91 -12.08 6.07 -2.98
CA LEU A 91 -11.59 7.12 -3.84
C LEU A 91 -10.58 6.51 -4.82
N ASP A 92 -10.69 6.91 -6.08
CA ASP A 92 -9.68 6.61 -7.08
C ASP A 92 -8.73 7.80 -7.24
N PRO A 93 -7.42 7.55 -7.33
CA PRO A 93 -6.44 8.63 -7.50
C PRO A 93 -6.67 9.32 -8.84
N GLU A 94 -6.41 10.62 -8.89
CA GLU A 94 -6.46 11.40 -10.13
C GLU A 94 -5.55 10.79 -11.21
N ASN A 95 -4.33 10.39 -10.82
CA ASN A 95 -3.34 9.78 -11.70
C ASN A 95 -2.94 8.38 -11.18
N PRO A 96 -3.54 7.28 -11.66
CA PRO A 96 -3.28 5.94 -11.15
C PRO A 96 -1.84 5.46 -11.39
N THR A 97 -1.17 5.99 -12.42
CA THR A 97 0.23 5.69 -12.75
C THR A 97 1.19 6.25 -11.70
N LYS A 98 1.00 7.51 -11.29
CA LYS A 98 1.82 8.22 -10.28
C LYS A 98 1.37 7.96 -8.84
N SER A 99 0.61 6.89 -8.60
CA SER A 99 -0.01 6.61 -7.31
C SER A 99 0.18 5.16 -6.87
N CYS A 100 0.37 4.94 -5.58
CA CYS A 100 0.34 3.62 -4.95
C CYS A 100 -0.85 3.48 -4.01
N LYS A 101 -1.38 2.26 -3.88
CA LYS A 101 -2.52 1.94 -3.02
C LYS A 101 -2.08 0.88 -2.01
N ALA A 102 -2.57 0.98 -0.77
CA ALA A 102 -2.40 -0.05 0.25
C ALA A 102 -3.67 -0.20 1.08
N ARG A 103 -4.01 -1.44 1.45
CA ARG A 103 -5.20 -1.73 2.26
C ARG A 103 -4.94 -2.84 3.27
N GLY A 104 -5.44 -2.65 4.49
CA GLY A 104 -5.53 -3.67 5.53
C GLY A 104 -6.99 -3.93 5.89
N SER A 105 -7.41 -5.19 5.91
CA SER A 105 -8.79 -5.59 6.23
C SER A 105 -8.86 -6.35 7.56
N ASN A 106 -9.95 -6.15 8.31
CA ASN A 106 -10.21 -6.84 9.59
C ASN A 106 -9.07 -6.69 10.61
N LEU A 107 -8.40 -5.53 10.64
CA LEU A 107 -7.29 -5.28 11.55
C LEU A 107 -7.81 -5.20 12.99
N ARG A 108 -7.17 -5.94 13.89
CA ARG A 108 -7.54 -6.02 15.31
C ARG A 108 -6.97 -4.84 16.11
N VAL A 109 -7.36 -3.63 15.73
CA VAL A 109 -7.04 -2.37 16.40
C VAL A 109 -8.30 -1.58 16.69
N HIS A 110 -8.24 -0.65 17.64
CA HIS A 110 -9.42 0.11 18.04
C HIS A 110 -9.77 1.19 17.00
N PHE A 111 -10.90 1.03 16.32
CA PHE A 111 -11.37 1.93 15.26
C PHE A 111 -11.22 3.42 15.58
N LYS A 112 -11.69 3.87 16.76
CA LYS A 112 -11.66 5.31 17.11
C LYS A 112 -10.23 5.86 17.19
N ASN A 113 -9.29 5.09 17.74
CA ASN A 113 -7.91 5.53 17.93
C ASN A 113 -7.20 5.58 16.58
N THR A 114 -7.42 4.56 15.76
CA THR A 114 -6.86 4.48 14.40
C THR A 114 -7.39 5.61 13.53
N ARG A 115 -8.68 5.99 13.66
CA ARG A 115 -9.24 7.15 12.94
C ARG A 115 -8.55 8.45 13.29
N GLU A 116 -8.37 8.75 14.58
CA GLU A 116 -7.68 10.00 14.99
C GLU A 116 -6.21 10.00 14.52
N THR A 117 -5.53 8.85 14.62
CA THR A 117 -4.13 8.72 14.16
C THR A 117 -4.02 8.87 12.65
N ALA A 118 -4.92 8.27 11.88
CA ALA A 118 -4.98 8.38 10.44
C ALA A 118 -5.25 9.82 9.98
N GLN A 119 -6.14 10.53 10.67
CA GLN A 119 -6.40 11.95 10.38
C GLN A 119 -5.20 12.84 10.67
N ALA A 120 -4.39 12.52 11.70
CA ALA A 120 -3.19 13.27 12.00
C ALA A 120 -2.11 13.15 10.91
N ILE A 121 -2.00 11.99 10.25
CA ILE A 121 -1.00 11.76 9.18
C ILE A 121 -1.50 12.09 7.78
N LYS A 122 -2.80 12.40 7.61
CA LYS A 122 -3.38 12.74 6.31
C LYS A 122 -2.70 13.98 5.74
N GLY A 123 -2.24 13.92 4.48
CA GLY A 123 -1.57 15.02 3.80
C GLY A 123 -0.09 15.19 4.14
N MET A 124 0.51 14.31 4.95
CA MET A 124 1.94 14.37 5.24
C MET A 124 2.77 13.66 4.17
N HIS A 125 4.01 14.12 3.98
CA HIS A 125 5.06 13.34 3.30
C HIS A 125 5.35 12.06 4.07
N ILE A 126 5.67 10.99 3.34
CA ILE A 126 5.85 9.66 3.92
C ILE A 126 6.94 9.60 5.00
N ARG A 127 8.10 10.24 4.76
CA ARG A 127 9.21 10.35 5.73
C ARG A 127 8.79 11.06 7.01
N LYS A 128 8.02 12.14 6.89
CA LYS A 128 7.49 12.90 8.03
C LYS A 128 6.46 12.08 8.80
N ALA A 129 5.57 11.36 8.12
CA ALA A 129 4.58 10.49 8.73
C ALA A 129 5.25 9.34 9.51
N ASN A 130 6.27 8.69 8.93
CA ASN A 130 7.03 7.64 9.60
C ASN A 130 7.72 8.16 10.88
N LYS A 131 8.37 9.32 10.80
CA LYS A 131 8.99 9.97 11.97
C LYS A 131 7.95 10.28 13.05
N TYR A 132 6.84 10.92 12.66
CA TYR A 132 5.74 11.25 13.57
C TYR A 132 5.18 10.01 14.29
N LEU A 133 4.89 8.93 13.56
CA LEU A 133 4.34 7.72 14.15
C LEU A 133 5.33 7.02 15.09
N ARG A 134 6.63 7.02 14.77
CA ARG A 134 7.68 6.51 15.68
C ARG A 134 7.75 7.36 16.96
N ASP A 135 7.67 8.69 16.83
CA ASP A 135 7.65 9.60 17.98
C ASP A 135 6.38 9.41 18.85
N VAL A 136 5.23 9.07 18.26
CA VAL A 136 4.01 8.72 18.99
C VAL A 136 4.19 7.43 19.79
N VAL A 137 4.88 6.42 19.24
CA VAL A 137 5.17 5.16 19.96
C VAL A 137 6.06 5.42 21.18
N VAL A 138 7.04 6.31 21.06
CA VAL A 138 7.95 6.72 22.15
C VAL A 138 7.30 7.77 23.07
N LYS A 139 6.10 8.28 22.74
CA LYS A 139 5.36 9.33 23.46
C LYS A 139 5.99 10.74 23.44
N ARG A 140 6.84 11.01 22.45
CA ARG A 140 7.43 12.34 22.23
C ARG A 140 6.44 13.32 21.62
N GLN A 141 5.58 12.83 20.73
CA GLN A 141 4.51 13.61 20.09
C GLN A 141 3.17 12.91 20.32
N CYS A 142 2.10 13.68 20.54
CA CYS A 142 0.78 13.12 20.80
C CYS A 142 -0.10 13.14 19.55
N VAL A 143 -1.07 12.23 19.49
CA VAL A 143 -2.15 12.28 18.50
C VAL A 143 -3.30 13.13 19.06
N PRO A 144 -3.74 14.18 18.36
CA PRO A 144 -4.89 14.97 18.77
C PRO A 144 -6.19 14.16 18.60
N PHE A 145 -7.04 14.14 19.63
CA PHE A 145 -8.35 13.49 19.56
C PHE A 145 -9.42 14.56 19.34
N ARG A 146 -9.91 14.68 18.11
CA ARG A 146 -10.88 15.72 17.72
C ARG A 146 -12.32 15.23 17.76
N ARG A 147 -12.62 14.10 17.14
CA ARG A 147 -14.01 13.58 17.06
C ARG A 147 -14.39 12.71 18.26
N TYR A 148 -13.47 11.83 18.67
CA TYR A 148 -13.72 10.85 19.74
C TYR A 148 -13.03 11.28 21.04
N ASN A 149 -13.46 12.40 21.60
CA ASN A 149 -12.79 13.07 22.72
C ASN A 149 -13.48 12.92 24.09
N GLY A 150 -14.57 12.15 24.19
CA GLY A 150 -15.27 11.89 25.45
C GLY A 150 -14.36 11.21 26.48
N GLY A 151 -14.11 11.88 27.62
CA GLY A 151 -13.24 11.38 28.69
C GLY A 151 -11.75 11.34 28.35
N VAL A 152 -11.32 12.03 27.28
CA VAL A 152 -9.89 12.10 26.91
C VAL A 152 -9.19 13.20 27.70
N GLY A 153 -8.05 12.87 28.30
CA GLY A 153 -7.22 13.82 29.05
C GLY A 153 -6.63 14.93 28.18
N ARG A 154 -6.30 16.07 28.83
CA ARG A 154 -5.59 17.18 28.19
C ARG A 154 -4.09 16.90 28.17
N CYS A 155 -3.40 17.33 27.12
CA CYS A 155 -1.96 17.13 26.96
C CYS A 155 -1.29 18.41 26.46
N ALA A 156 -0.13 18.77 27.02
CA ALA A 156 0.63 19.94 26.58
C ALA A 156 1.11 19.83 25.11
N GLN A 157 1.43 18.61 24.66
CA GLN A 157 1.87 18.35 23.28
C GLN A 157 0.77 18.62 22.25
N ALA A 158 -0.51 18.58 22.64
CA ALA A 158 -1.63 18.82 21.74
C ALA A 158 -1.70 20.27 21.24
N LYS A 159 -1.02 21.20 21.92
CA LYS A 159 -0.89 22.60 21.51
C LYS A 159 -0.31 22.76 20.11
N GLN A 160 0.57 21.85 19.67
CA GLN A 160 1.12 21.86 18.30
C GLN A 160 0.03 21.73 17.22
N PHE A 161 -1.12 21.14 17.56
CA PHE A 161 -2.23 20.88 16.65
C PHE A 161 -3.41 21.82 16.86
N ASP A 162 -3.19 22.94 17.57
CA ASP A 162 -4.19 23.90 18.02
C ASP A 162 -5.37 23.21 18.75
N TRP A 163 -5.04 22.21 19.58
CA TRP A 163 -6.02 21.42 20.31
C TRP A 163 -5.59 21.17 21.75
N THR A 164 -6.54 20.81 22.61
CA THR A 164 -6.29 20.65 24.06
C THR A 164 -6.11 19.18 24.47
N GLN A 165 -6.77 18.25 23.78
CA GLN A 165 -6.86 16.84 24.16
C GLN A 165 -6.05 15.94 23.22
N GLY A 166 -5.27 15.01 23.78
CA GLY A 166 -4.43 14.12 23.00
C GLY A 166 -4.04 12.85 23.75
N ARG A 167 -3.68 11.80 23.01
CA ARG A 167 -3.17 10.52 23.56
C ARG A 167 -2.06 9.94 22.67
N TRP A 168 -1.45 8.86 23.14
CA TRP A 168 -0.43 8.09 22.42
C TRP A 168 -0.93 6.68 22.10
N PRO A 169 -1.70 6.48 21.02
CA PRO A 169 -2.25 5.17 20.66
C PRO A 169 -1.19 4.27 20.01
N LYS A 170 -0.31 3.67 20.82
CA LYS A 170 0.81 2.82 20.38
C LYS A 170 0.42 1.77 19.33
N LYS A 171 -0.58 0.94 19.63
CA LYS A 171 -1.03 -0.13 18.72
C LYS A 171 -1.53 0.39 17.37
N SER A 172 -2.24 1.53 17.37
CA SER A 172 -2.72 2.12 16.11
C SER A 172 -1.56 2.69 15.28
N ALA A 173 -0.56 3.29 15.93
CA ALA A 173 0.63 3.82 15.26
C ALA A 173 1.49 2.71 14.65
N GLU A 174 1.70 1.59 15.36
CA GLU A 174 2.43 0.42 14.85
C GLU A 174 1.77 -0.16 13.59
N PHE A 175 0.44 -0.37 13.63
CA PHE A 175 -0.28 -0.88 12.44
C PHE A 175 -0.22 0.09 11.27
N LEU A 176 -0.27 1.41 11.50
CA LEU A 176 -0.11 2.40 10.44
C LEU A 176 1.32 2.44 9.88
N LEU A 177 2.35 2.25 10.71
CA LEU A 177 3.74 2.11 10.24
C LEU A 177 3.91 0.88 9.34
N HIS A 178 3.32 -0.26 9.70
CA HIS A 178 3.34 -1.45 8.85
C HIS A 178 2.63 -1.22 7.51
N MET A 179 1.51 -0.49 7.52
CA MET A 179 0.79 -0.11 6.30
C MET A 179 1.59 0.84 5.41
N LEU A 180 2.29 1.82 5.99
CA LEU A 180 3.17 2.74 5.25
C LEU A 180 4.36 2.01 4.65
N LYS A 181 5.01 1.11 5.39
CA LYS A 181 6.08 0.26 4.85
C LYS A 181 5.61 -0.58 3.66
N ASN A 182 4.40 -1.12 3.73
CA ASN A 182 3.81 -1.85 2.61
C ASN A 182 3.51 -0.93 1.42
N ALA A 183 3.09 0.32 1.67
CA ALA A 183 2.89 1.31 0.62
C ALA A 183 4.20 1.75 -0.05
N GLU A 184 5.30 1.87 0.72
CA GLU A 184 6.66 2.10 0.21
C GLU A 184 7.07 0.99 -0.75
N SER A 185 6.98 -0.28 -0.32
CA SER A 185 7.31 -1.42 -1.17
C SER A 185 6.44 -1.47 -2.43
N ASN A 186 5.15 -1.11 -2.34
CA ASN A 186 4.28 -1.02 -3.52
C ASN A 186 4.67 0.13 -4.47
N ALA A 187 5.24 1.22 -3.97
CA ALA A 187 5.71 2.34 -4.79
C ALA A 187 7.02 1.99 -5.49
N GLU A 188 7.95 1.34 -4.78
CA GLU A 188 9.21 0.82 -5.34
C GLU A 188 8.94 -0.16 -6.49
N LEU A 189 8.00 -1.09 -6.30
CA LEU A 189 7.60 -2.03 -7.34
C LEU A 189 7.00 -1.37 -8.58
N LYS A 190 6.41 -0.17 -8.43
CA LYS A 190 5.89 0.63 -9.54
C LYS A 190 6.93 1.57 -10.15
N GLY A 191 8.13 1.68 -9.56
CA GLY A 191 9.16 2.61 -9.98
C GLY A 191 8.85 4.08 -9.68
N LEU A 192 8.04 4.36 -8.65
CA LEU A 192 7.77 5.73 -8.19
C LEU A 192 8.89 6.21 -7.26
N ASP A 193 9.15 7.52 -7.23
CA ASP A 193 10.07 8.09 -6.25
C ASP A 193 9.44 8.05 -4.85
N VAL A 194 10.05 7.27 -3.95
CA VAL A 194 9.59 7.08 -2.57
C VAL A 194 9.68 8.38 -1.76
N ASP A 195 10.61 9.27 -2.10
CA ASP A 195 10.88 10.46 -1.31
C ASP A 195 9.86 11.58 -1.53
N SER A 196 9.29 11.62 -2.74
CA SER A 196 8.27 12.58 -3.16
C SER A 196 6.84 12.12 -2.87
N LEU A 197 6.64 10.98 -2.20
CA LEU A 197 5.30 10.46 -1.87
C LEU A 197 4.62 11.28 -0.77
N VAL A 198 3.37 11.65 -1.05
CA VAL A 198 2.46 12.29 -0.10
C VAL A 198 1.25 11.40 0.14
N ILE A 199 0.81 11.30 1.40
CA ILE A 199 -0.41 10.59 1.76
C ILE A 199 -1.61 11.46 1.39
N GLU A 200 -2.19 11.26 0.21
CA GLU A 200 -3.34 12.03 -0.24
C GLU A 200 -4.63 11.57 0.44
N HIS A 201 -4.89 10.27 0.37
CA HIS A 201 -6.09 9.68 0.92
C HIS A 201 -5.74 8.64 1.98
N ILE A 202 -6.38 8.77 3.13
CA ILE A 202 -6.37 7.74 4.17
C ILE A 202 -7.75 7.66 4.79
N GLN A 203 -8.30 6.45 4.81
CA GLN A 203 -9.61 6.18 5.34
C GLN A 203 -9.58 4.97 6.27
N VAL A 204 -10.34 5.09 7.36
CA VAL A 204 -10.53 4.03 8.33
C VAL A 204 -12.02 3.73 8.39
N ASN A 205 -12.39 2.50 8.07
CA ASN A 205 -13.76 2.00 8.12
C ASN A 205 -13.94 1.02 9.27
N LYS A 206 -15.16 0.93 9.80
CA LYS A 206 -15.50 -0.06 10.83
C LYS A 206 -15.54 -1.44 10.18
N ALA A 207 -14.94 -2.43 10.84
CA ALA A 207 -15.03 -3.83 10.44
C ALA A 207 -16.10 -4.56 11.28
N PRO A 208 -16.55 -5.76 10.86
CA PRO A 208 -17.48 -6.57 11.64
C PRO A 208 -16.99 -6.77 13.09
N LYS A 209 -17.90 -6.57 14.06
CA LYS A 209 -17.55 -6.67 15.48
C LYS A 209 -17.34 -8.13 15.88
N MET A 210 -16.26 -8.39 16.61
CA MET A 210 -16.03 -9.71 17.21
C MET A 210 -16.75 -9.78 18.56
N ARG A 211 -17.56 -10.81 18.78
CA ARG A 211 -18.40 -10.95 19.98
C ARG A 211 -17.73 -11.81 21.04
N ARG A 212 -17.74 -11.34 22.29
CA ARG A 212 -17.42 -12.10 23.51
C ARG A 212 -18.47 -11.78 24.57
N ARG A 213 -18.48 -12.52 25.67
CA ARG A 213 -19.41 -12.36 26.80
C ARG A 213 -18.68 -11.83 28.03
N THR A 214 -19.38 -11.06 28.85
CA THR A 214 -18.95 -10.68 30.20
C THR A 214 -20.07 -11.02 31.17
N TYR A 215 -19.76 -11.85 32.16
CA TYR A 215 -20.67 -12.20 33.24
C TYR A 215 -20.78 -11.03 34.23
N ARG A 216 -22.00 -10.77 34.69
CA ARG A 216 -22.32 -9.70 35.64
C ARG A 216 -23.12 -10.29 36.80
N ALA A 217 -23.29 -9.48 37.84
CA ALA A 217 -24.07 -9.85 39.02
C ALA A 217 -25.50 -10.31 38.64
N HIS A 218 -26.07 -11.16 39.49
CA HIS A 218 -27.41 -11.75 39.33
C HIS A 218 -27.58 -12.54 38.01
N GLY A 219 -26.54 -13.24 37.54
CA GLY A 219 -26.61 -14.10 36.35
C GLY A 219 -26.75 -13.35 35.02
N ARG A 220 -26.60 -12.03 35.00
CA ARG A 220 -26.71 -11.22 33.77
C ARG A 220 -25.52 -11.45 32.84
N ILE A 221 -25.76 -11.50 31.53
CA ILE A 221 -24.71 -11.64 30.50
C ILE A 221 -24.71 -10.40 29.61
N ASN A 222 -23.63 -9.63 29.66
CA ASN A 222 -23.44 -8.46 28.81
C ASN A 222 -22.49 -8.76 27.64
N PRO A 223 -22.64 -8.08 26.48
CA PRO A 223 -21.74 -8.24 25.36
C PRO A 223 -20.41 -7.50 25.58
N TYR A 224 -19.30 -8.17 25.28
CA TYR A 224 -17.97 -7.56 25.21
C TYR A 224 -17.44 -7.63 23.79
N MET A 225 -17.71 -6.59 23.02
CA MET A 225 -17.44 -6.58 21.58
C MET A 225 -16.12 -5.89 21.26
N SER A 226 -15.31 -6.49 20.38
CA SER A 226 -14.17 -5.81 19.78
C SER A 226 -14.63 -5.01 18.56
N SER A 227 -14.06 -3.83 18.35
CA SER A 227 -14.35 -2.96 17.19
C SER A 227 -13.12 -2.85 16.29
N PRO A 228 -12.85 -3.86 15.44
CA PRO A 228 -11.76 -3.84 14.46
C PRO A 228 -12.02 -2.81 13.35
N CYS A 229 -11.03 -2.59 12.49
CA CYS A 229 -11.14 -1.66 11.37
C CYS A 229 -10.56 -2.18 10.06
N HIS A 230 -11.05 -1.63 8.95
CA HIS A 230 -10.39 -1.65 7.66
C HIS A 230 -9.66 -0.32 7.47
N ILE A 231 -8.44 -0.35 6.95
CA ILE A 231 -7.67 0.85 6.63
C ILE A 231 -7.35 0.78 5.15
N GLU A 232 -7.54 1.89 4.45
CA GLU A 232 -7.08 2.06 3.08
C GLU A 232 -6.34 3.39 2.97
N MET A 233 -5.29 3.39 2.17
CA MET A 233 -4.50 4.58 1.87
C MET A 233 -4.07 4.59 0.42
N ILE A 234 -3.96 5.80 -0.09
CA ILE A 234 -3.48 6.10 -1.43
C ILE A 234 -2.42 7.17 -1.26
N LEU A 235 -1.23 6.88 -1.79
CA LEU A 235 -0.14 7.82 -1.81
C LEU A 235 0.08 8.23 -3.26
N THR A 236 0.32 9.52 -3.44
CA THR A 236 0.53 10.11 -4.76
C THR A 236 1.87 10.82 -4.76
N GLU A 237 2.58 10.69 -5.86
CA GLU A 237 3.81 11.43 -6.09
C GLU A 237 3.42 12.87 -6.40
N LYS A 238 3.83 13.81 -5.54
CA LYS A 238 3.61 15.23 -5.76
C LYS A 238 4.95 15.88 -6.04
N GLU A 239 5.07 16.46 -7.23
CA GLU A 239 6.20 17.30 -7.57
C GLU A 239 6.23 18.50 -6.61
N GLN A 240 7.36 18.71 -5.93
CA GLN A 240 7.54 19.90 -5.12
C GLN A 240 7.62 21.09 -6.07
N ILE A 241 6.52 21.82 -6.20
CA ILE A 241 6.55 23.15 -6.79
C ILE A 241 7.29 24.01 -5.79
N VAL A 242 8.61 24.13 -5.95
CA VAL A 242 9.41 25.12 -5.23
C VAL A 242 8.76 26.46 -5.53
N PRO A 243 8.15 27.14 -4.55
CA PRO A 243 7.62 28.46 -4.80
C PRO A 243 8.77 29.30 -5.32
N LYS A 244 8.60 29.90 -6.50
CA LYS A 244 9.53 30.94 -6.97
C LYS A 244 9.68 31.92 -5.81
N PRO A 245 10.92 32.29 -5.44
CA PRO A 245 11.12 33.24 -4.36
C PRO A 245 10.26 34.46 -4.65
N GLU A 246 9.35 34.78 -3.73
CA GLU A 246 8.70 36.09 -3.75
C GLU A 246 9.83 37.10 -3.70
N GLU A 247 9.98 37.91 -4.75
CA GLU A 247 10.88 39.06 -4.75
C GLU A 247 10.61 39.82 -3.46
N GLU A 248 11.67 40.08 -2.69
CA GLU A 248 11.58 40.75 -1.39
C GLU A 248 10.83 42.07 -1.56
N VAL A 249 9.52 42.07 -1.30
CA VAL A 249 8.76 43.30 -1.12
C VAL A 249 9.28 43.86 0.20
N ALA A 250 10.28 44.73 0.07
CA ALA A 250 10.98 45.42 1.14
C ALA A 250 10.03 45.64 2.31
N GLN A 251 10.27 44.94 3.42
CA GLN A 251 9.50 45.08 4.65
C GLN A 251 9.51 46.57 5.01
N LYS A 252 8.40 47.28 4.74
CA LYS A 252 8.21 48.65 5.23
C LYS A 252 8.29 48.56 6.75
N LYS A 253 9.44 48.94 7.32
CA LYS A 253 9.65 49.02 8.76
C LYS A 253 8.47 49.77 9.36
N LYS A 254 7.63 49.07 10.13
CA LYS A 254 6.52 49.70 10.86
C LYS A 254 7.11 50.71 11.83
N VAL A 255 7.08 51.98 11.46
CA VAL A 255 7.52 53.07 12.33
C VAL A 255 6.56 53.13 13.52
N SER A 256 7.11 53.09 14.74
CA SER A 256 6.34 53.20 15.99
C SER A 256 5.41 54.42 15.95
N GLN A 257 4.16 54.25 16.38
CA GLN A 257 3.11 55.28 16.38
C GLN A 257 3.56 56.60 17.04
N LYS A 258 4.45 56.51 18.04
CA LYS A 258 5.03 57.66 18.75
C LYS A 258 5.98 58.48 17.86
N LYS A 259 6.77 57.81 17.01
CA LYS A 259 7.70 58.45 16.08
C LYS A 259 6.95 59.11 14.91
N LEU A 260 5.85 58.49 14.46
CA LEU A 260 4.96 59.04 13.45
C LEU A 260 4.21 60.30 13.94
N LYS A 261 3.75 60.32 15.19
CA LYS A 261 3.15 61.52 15.79
C LYS A 261 4.16 62.66 15.94
N LYS A 262 5.40 62.37 16.36
CA LYS A 262 6.46 63.38 16.48
C LYS A 262 6.83 64.01 15.14
N GLN A 263 6.95 63.20 14.07
CA GLN A 263 7.20 63.70 12.72
C GLN A 263 6.05 64.57 12.19
N LYS A 264 4.79 64.21 12.47
CA LYS A 264 3.63 65.03 12.09
C LYS A 264 3.56 66.36 12.85
N LEU A 265 4.11 66.43 14.05
CA LEU A 265 4.12 67.65 14.88
C LEU A 265 5.20 68.61 14.39
N MET A 266 6.41 68.10 14.07
CA MET A 266 7.49 68.91 13.50
C MET A 266 7.24 69.36 12.06
N ALA A 267 6.38 68.67 11.30
CA ALA A 267 6.00 69.08 9.95
C ALA A 267 4.87 70.13 9.91
N ARG A 268 4.41 70.59 11.09
CA ARG A 268 3.29 71.52 11.24
C ARG A 268 3.72 72.88 11.82
N GLU A 269 4.98 72.99 12.22
CA GLU A 269 5.71 74.24 12.49
C GLU A 269 6.31 74.75 11.17
#